data_AF-A0A7X6LY02-F1
#
_entry.id   AF-A0A7X6LY02-F1
#
_cell.length_a   1.000
_cell.length_b   1.000
_cell.length_c   1.000
_cell.angle_alpha   90.00
_cell.angle_beta   90.00
_cell.angle_gamma   90.00
#
_symmetry.space_group_name_H-M   'P 1'
#
loop_
_entity.id
_entity.type
_entity.pdbx_description
1 polymer ?
#
loop_
_entity_poly.entity_id
_entity_poly.type
_entity_poly.pdbx_seq_one_letter_code
_entity_poly.pdbx_strand_id
1 'polypeptide(L)'
;MVLAVTLSALGVGCSDSTEATSDAEVEPSGLGKEVTMPIAAAVATLVTPGEEPRSPLRPAIRPGTSQQVTLRTDHHIEQQINDQDAGDFSPPAVTIPLTAQTDHNGIDLTLGAVTSTDPALAQQLSNADGSHAGFRMSDDGTITWLRLTTTPATPEGARAALERAFTQAVHHALAFPTEPVGEGAVWTVHQQVAGELQPSEVDQVTTATLTSRVGNLATIALDITQTPKSSAWSLPNNAGSLDIIDYAMHGTGTVTVDLGLPLPVAGSVSIGGRLSYLEPRSSVILRQNLSTRMQWDS
;
A
#
# COMPACT_ATOMS: atom_id res chain seq x y z
N MET A 1 14.34 -29.17 -20.86
CA MET A 1 13.93 -27.83 -21.30
C MET A 1 13.87 -26.97 -20.05
N VAL A 2 14.76 -25.99 -19.91
CA VAL A 2 14.90 -25.14 -18.72
C VAL A 2 14.17 -23.84 -19.01
N LEU A 3 13.10 -23.54 -18.29
CA LEU A 3 12.45 -22.23 -18.35
C LEU A 3 13.18 -21.31 -17.37
N ALA A 4 14.14 -20.54 -17.88
CA ALA A 4 14.74 -19.44 -17.14
C ALA A 4 13.88 -18.20 -17.40
N VAL A 5 13.09 -17.77 -16.42
CA VAL A 5 12.41 -16.47 -16.46
C VAL A 5 13.42 -15.42 -16.00
N THR A 6 14.27 -14.99 -16.93
CA THR A 6 15.14 -13.82 -16.76
C THR A 6 14.40 -12.61 -17.31
N LEU A 7 13.90 -11.72 -16.45
CA LEU A 7 13.48 -10.38 -16.88
C LEU A 7 14.73 -9.55 -17.22
N SER A 8 15.18 -9.68 -18.46
CA SER A 8 16.20 -8.81 -19.05
C SER A 8 15.49 -7.76 -19.91
N ALA A 9 15.39 -6.54 -19.40
CA ALA A 9 15.07 -5.39 -20.24
C ALA A 9 16.35 -5.01 -21.01
N LEU A 10 16.25 -4.86 -22.35
CA LEU A 10 16.99 -3.92 -23.21
C LEU A 10 16.76 -4.26 -24.71
N GLY A 11 16.51 -3.24 -25.54
CA GLY A 11 17.00 -3.20 -26.92
C GLY A 11 15.99 -2.99 -28.07
N VAL A 12 15.94 -1.72 -28.53
CA VAL A 12 15.72 -1.18 -29.90
C VAL A 12 15.50 -2.17 -31.05
N GLY A 13 14.46 -1.93 -31.86
CA GLY A 13 14.29 -2.54 -33.18
C GLY A 13 13.67 -1.57 -34.19
N CYS A 14 14.41 -1.24 -35.25
CA CYS A 14 13.89 -0.61 -36.47
C CYS A 14 13.27 -1.68 -37.39
N SER A 15 12.06 -1.43 -37.92
CA SER A 15 11.67 -1.90 -39.26
C SER A 15 10.51 -1.07 -39.81
N ASP A 16 10.57 -0.81 -41.11
CA ASP A 16 9.74 0.10 -41.90
C ASP A 16 8.58 -0.64 -42.61
N SER A 17 7.55 0.12 -43.04
CA SER A 17 6.44 -0.24 -43.96
C SER A 17 5.07 -0.69 -43.39
N THR A 18 4.28 0.29 -42.98
CA THR A 18 2.86 0.61 -43.33
C THR A 18 1.81 -0.51 -43.54
N GLU A 19 0.84 -0.63 -42.62
CA GLU A 19 -0.59 -0.31 -42.87
C GLU A 19 -1.46 -0.36 -41.59
N ALA A 20 -2.07 0.80 -41.33
CA ALA A 20 -3.21 1.17 -40.48
C ALA A 20 -3.81 0.19 -39.45
N THR A 21 -3.71 0.55 -38.16
CA THR A 21 -4.85 0.54 -37.22
C THR A 21 -4.53 1.34 -35.95
N SER A 22 -5.34 2.37 -35.69
CA SER A 22 -5.50 3.14 -34.43
C SER A 22 -4.31 3.18 -33.46
N ASP A 23 -3.52 4.26 -33.55
CA ASP A 23 -2.63 4.69 -32.45
C ASP A 23 -3.47 4.99 -31.20
N ALA A 24 -3.55 4.02 -30.30
CA ALA A 24 -3.59 4.34 -28.88
C ALA A 24 -2.16 4.77 -28.54
N GLU A 25 -1.95 6.08 -28.58
CA GLU A 25 -0.72 6.73 -28.13
C GLU A 25 -0.48 6.34 -26.67
N VAL A 26 0.37 5.32 -26.47
CA VAL A 26 0.96 5.02 -25.17
C VAL A 26 1.95 6.15 -24.92
N GLU A 27 1.49 7.20 -24.22
CA GLU A 27 2.38 8.27 -23.77
C GLU A 27 3.54 7.66 -22.96
N PRO A 28 4.79 8.06 -23.23
CA PRO A 28 5.93 7.62 -22.42
C PRO A 28 5.83 8.20 -21.00
N SER A 29 6.29 7.40 -20.02
CA SER A 29 6.28 7.65 -18.59
C SER A 29 6.61 9.10 -18.22
N GLY A 30 5.70 9.72 -17.47
CA GLY A 30 5.69 11.13 -17.13
C GLY A 30 6.89 11.58 -16.30
N LEU A 31 7.78 12.34 -16.94
CA LEU A 31 8.71 13.22 -16.24
C LEU A 31 7.90 14.36 -15.60
N GLY A 32 7.74 14.35 -14.27
CA GLY A 32 7.12 15.43 -13.51
C GLY A 32 5.59 15.58 -13.64
N LYS A 33 4.88 14.56 -14.13
CA LYS A 33 3.41 14.54 -14.18
C LYS A 33 2.84 13.88 -12.92
N GLU A 34 1.80 14.48 -12.37
CA GLU A 34 1.02 13.97 -11.23
C GLU A 34 0.46 12.57 -11.52
N VAL A 35 0.74 11.60 -10.65
CA VAL A 35 0.20 10.24 -10.77
C VAL A 35 -0.93 10.06 -9.77
N THR A 36 -2.15 9.76 -10.27
CA THR A 36 -3.26 9.35 -9.41
C THR A 36 -3.22 7.84 -9.18
N MET A 37 -3.23 7.43 -7.93
CA MET A 37 -3.27 6.02 -7.55
C MET A 37 -4.73 5.54 -7.38
N PRO A 38 -5.12 4.36 -7.90
CA PRO A 38 -6.44 3.80 -7.66
C PRO A 38 -6.57 3.40 -6.18
N ILE A 39 -7.64 3.86 -5.52
CA ILE A 39 -7.94 3.48 -4.14
C ILE A 39 -9.29 2.78 -4.12
N ALA A 40 -9.30 1.54 -3.63
CA ALA A 40 -10.54 0.83 -3.40
C ALA A 40 -11.29 1.46 -2.22
N ALA A 41 -12.61 1.58 -2.35
CA ALA A 41 -13.46 1.99 -1.24
C ALA A 41 -13.32 1.02 -0.06
N ALA A 42 -13.17 1.56 1.14
CA ALA A 42 -13.24 0.82 2.39
C ALA A 42 -14.64 1.00 3.00
N VAL A 43 -15.20 -0.06 3.59
CA VAL A 43 -16.49 0.00 4.27
C VAL A 43 -16.35 -0.49 5.70
N ALA A 44 -16.61 0.38 6.66
CA ALA A 44 -16.63 0.06 8.08
C ALA A 44 -18.01 -0.42 8.54
N THR A 45 -18.08 -1.54 9.25
CA THR A 45 -19.31 -2.08 9.85
C THR A 45 -19.10 -2.32 11.34
N LEU A 46 -19.89 -1.67 12.19
CA LEU A 46 -19.81 -1.86 13.63
C LEU A 46 -20.25 -3.29 14.01
N VAL A 47 -19.46 -3.95 14.85
CA VAL A 47 -19.78 -5.28 15.41
C VAL A 47 -20.26 -5.14 16.86
N THR A 48 -19.46 -4.48 17.70
CA THR A 48 -19.84 -4.15 19.09
C THR A 48 -19.51 -2.70 19.41
N PRO A 49 -20.42 -1.94 20.04
CA PRO A 49 -20.24 -0.51 20.31
C PRO A 49 -19.26 -0.18 21.45
N GLY A 50 -18.80 -1.19 22.20
CA GLY A 50 -17.94 -0.99 23.38
C GLY A 50 -18.68 -0.40 24.59
N GLU A 51 -17.91 -0.03 25.62
CA GLU A 51 -18.40 0.53 26.88
C GLU A 51 -18.85 2.00 26.74
N GLU A 52 -19.62 2.51 27.70
CA GLU A 52 -19.93 3.94 27.79
C GLU A 52 -18.80 4.71 28.51
N PRO A 53 -18.56 6.00 28.19
CA PRO A 53 -19.29 6.83 27.23
C PRO A 53 -18.86 6.58 25.78
N ARG A 54 -19.84 6.52 24.88
CA ARG A 54 -19.59 6.38 23.44
C ARG A 54 -19.57 7.72 22.73
N SER A 55 -18.70 7.86 21.73
CA SER A 55 -18.67 9.03 20.85
C SER A 55 -18.20 8.67 19.44
N PRO A 56 -18.59 9.43 18.40
CA PRO A 56 -18.15 9.16 17.04
C PRO A 56 -16.62 9.18 16.91
N LEU A 57 -16.06 8.28 16.10
CA LEU A 57 -14.69 8.37 15.60
C LEU A 57 -14.75 9.08 14.24
N ARG A 58 -14.62 10.39 14.25
CA ARG A 58 -14.70 11.23 13.05
C ARG A 58 -13.48 12.14 12.97
N PRO A 59 -12.70 12.10 11.88
CA PRO A 59 -11.67 13.09 11.64
C PRO A 59 -12.30 14.49 11.67
N ALA A 60 -11.70 15.37 12.49
CA ALA A 60 -12.11 16.75 12.70
C ALA A 60 -10.88 17.66 12.50
N ILE A 61 -10.24 17.50 11.34
CA ILE A 61 -9.00 18.19 10.99
C ILE A 61 -9.34 19.61 10.54
N ARG A 62 -8.72 20.60 11.17
CA ARG A 62 -8.96 22.02 10.84
C ARG A 62 -8.06 22.44 9.68
N PRO A 63 -8.53 23.30 8.74
CA PRO A 63 -7.64 23.91 7.77
C PRO A 63 -6.47 24.62 8.45
N GLY A 64 -5.27 24.48 7.88
CA GLY A 64 -4.03 25.00 8.46
C GLY A 64 -3.41 24.10 9.55
N THR A 65 -3.96 22.90 9.79
CA THR A 65 -3.31 21.92 10.65
C THR A 65 -2.05 21.39 9.98
N SER A 66 -0.95 21.36 10.74
CA SER A 66 0.35 20.84 10.35
C SER A 66 0.70 19.63 11.21
N GLN A 67 1.29 18.59 10.62
CA GLN A 67 1.80 17.43 11.35
C GLN A 67 3.10 16.94 10.72
N GLN A 68 4.06 16.52 11.55
CA GLN A 68 5.26 15.83 11.09
C GLN A 68 5.21 14.39 11.59
N VAL A 69 5.50 13.44 10.71
CA VAL A 69 5.60 12.01 11.02
C VAL A 69 6.64 11.38 10.12
N THR A 70 7.15 10.21 10.51
CA THR A 70 7.99 9.36 9.69
C THR A 70 7.21 8.09 9.33
N LEU A 71 7.05 7.85 8.02
CA LEU A 71 6.55 6.58 7.50
C LEU A 71 7.73 5.68 7.19
N ARG A 72 7.71 4.45 7.69
CA ARG A 72 8.66 3.40 7.29
C ARG A 72 7.91 2.22 6.69
N THR A 73 8.39 1.72 5.56
CA THR A 73 7.90 0.48 4.96
C THR A 73 9.04 -0.51 4.75
N ASP A 74 8.80 -1.75 5.14
CA ASP A 74 9.69 -2.89 4.93
C ASP A 74 8.92 -4.00 4.21
N HIS A 75 9.55 -4.66 3.25
CA HIS A 75 8.99 -5.82 2.56
C HIS A 75 9.97 -6.97 2.61
N HIS A 76 9.40 -8.17 2.67
CA HIS A 76 10.12 -9.39 2.45
C HIS A 76 9.39 -10.22 1.43
N ILE A 77 10.11 -10.69 0.42
CA ILE A 77 9.60 -11.58 -0.62
C ILE A 77 10.65 -12.65 -0.84
N GLU A 78 10.36 -13.86 -0.38
CA GLU A 78 11.13 -15.04 -0.70
C GLU A 78 10.34 -15.87 -1.71
N GLN A 79 10.98 -16.31 -2.79
CA GLN A 79 10.34 -17.11 -3.84
C GLN A 79 11.13 -18.38 -4.11
N GLN A 80 10.41 -19.47 -4.33
CA GLN A 80 10.98 -20.76 -4.67
C GLN A 80 10.22 -21.37 -5.86
N ILE A 81 10.94 -21.80 -6.88
CA ILE A 81 10.37 -22.50 -8.04
C ILE A 81 10.68 -23.99 -7.90
N ASN A 82 9.63 -24.82 -7.86
CA ASN A 82 9.73 -26.26 -7.60
C ASN A 82 10.64 -26.53 -6.39
N ASP A 83 11.63 -27.40 -6.54
CA ASP A 83 12.58 -27.79 -5.50
C ASP A 83 13.94 -27.04 -5.62
N GLN A 84 13.98 -25.91 -6.34
CA GLN A 84 15.17 -25.06 -6.37
C GLN A 84 15.37 -24.35 -5.03
N ASP A 85 16.56 -23.78 -4.82
CA ASP A 85 16.81 -22.92 -3.67
C ASP A 85 15.91 -21.68 -3.72
N ALA A 86 15.48 -21.22 -2.55
CA ALA A 86 14.69 -19.99 -2.44
C ALA A 86 15.56 -18.77 -2.74
N GLY A 87 15.03 -17.84 -3.54
CA GLY A 87 15.63 -16.55 -3.83
C GLY A 87 14.94 -15.43 -3.07
N ASP A 88 15.73 -14.44 -2.64
CA ASP A 88 15.23 -13.20 -2.05
C ASP A 88 14.99 -12.16 -3.14
N PHE A 89 13.76 -11.66 -3.22
CA PHE A 89 13.29 -10.65 -4.15
C PHE A 89 12.70 -9.44 -3.43
N SER A 90 13.04 -9.26 -2.15
CA SER A 90 12.56 -8.17 -1.31
C SER A 90 12.97 -6.81 -1.91
N PRO A 91 12.03 -5.87 -2.16
CA PRO A 91 12.41 -4.52 -2.48
C PRO A 91 13.04 -3.86 -1.23
N PRO A 92 13.97 -2.91 -1.41
CA PRO A 92 14.58 -2.24 -0.27
C PRO A 92 13.56 -1.48 0.58
N ALA A 93 13.77 -1.49 1.90
CA ALA A 93 12.99 -0.71 2.83
C ALA A 93 13.20 0.80 2.62
N VAL A 94 12.15 1.59 2.82
CA VAL A 94 12.21 3.05 2.73
C VAL A 94 11.71 3.73 4.00
N THR A 95 12.36 4.82 4.37
CA THR A 95 11.96 5.68 5.50
C THR A 95 11.74 7.09 4.97
N ILE A 96 10.53 7.60 5.14
CA ILE A 96 10.01 8.81 4.51
C ILE A 96 9.56 9.77 5.62
N PRO A 97 10.36 10.81 5.93
CA PRO A 97 9.89 11.93 6.73
C PRO A 97 8.81 12.69 5.97
N LEU A 98 7.68 12.96 6.61
CA LEU A 98 6.52 13.62 6.01
C LEU A 98 6.15 14.84 6.84
N THR A 99 5.92 15.96 6.16
CA THR A 99 5.22 17.12 6.73
C THR A 99 3.87 17.25 6.06
N ALA A 100 2.80 16.96 6.79
CA ALA A 100 1.44 17.18 6.36
C ALA A 100 1.00 18.63 6.62
N GLN A 101 0.34 19.22 5.64
CA GLN A 101 -0.39 20.48 5.75
C GLN A 101 -1.79 20.26 5.21
N THR A 102 -2.78 20.83 5.91
CA THR A 102 -4.19 20.71 5.51
C THR A 102 -4.71 22.03 4.99
N ASP A 103 -5.45 21.97 3.90
CA ASP A 103 -6.17 23.12 3.34
C ASP A 103 -7.65 22.76 3.10
N HIS A 104 -8.36 23.57 2.32
CA HIS A 104 -9.77 23.31 2.00
C HIS A 104 -9.97 22.20 0.95
N ASN A 105 -8.90 21.81 0.26
CA ASN A 105 -8.91 20.88 -0.87
C ASN A 105 -8.39 19.48 -0.53
N GLY A 106 -7.75 19.31 0.62
CA GLY A 106 -7.30 18.03 1.15
C GLY A 106 -6.10 18.14 2.09
N ILE A 107 -5.29 17.08 2.09
CA ILE A 107 -4.03 16.99 2.83
C ILE A 107 -2.90 16.95 1.80
N ASP A 108 -1.99 17.91 1.90
CA ASP A 108 -0.73 17.92 1.15
C ASP A 108 0.41 17.47 2.05
N LEU A 109 1.26 16.60 1.53
CA LEU A 109 2.43 16.05 2.18
C LEU A 109 3.66 16.55 1.45
N THR A 110 4.61 17.11 2.18
CA THR A 110 5.97 17.35 1.69
C THR A 110 6.88 16.26 2.24
N LEU A 111 7.57 15.56 1.34
CA LEU A 111 8.57 14.56 1.70
C LEU A 111 9.86 15.27 2.09
N GLY A 112 10.43 14.90 3.23
CA GLY A 112 11.78 15.29 3.63
C GLY A 112 12.85 14.37 3.05
N ALA A 113 14.00 14.28 3.72
CA ALA A 113 15.11 13.42 3.32
C ALA A 113 14.74 11.92 3.41
N VAL A 114 14.32 11.35 2.28
CA VAL A 114 13.96 9.92 2.18
C VAL A 114 15.23 9.06 2.20
N THR A 115 15.20 7.98 2.97
CA THR A 115 16.35 7.08 3.12
C THR A 115 15.98 5.63 2.85
N SER A 116 16.98 4.82 2.50
CA SER A 116 16.87 3.37 2.32
C SER A 116 18.11 2.69 2.90
N THR A 117 17.96 1.43 3.31
CA THR A 117 19.08 0.57 3.73
C THR A 117 19.88 0.04 2.54
N ASP A 118 19.32 0.06 1.33
CA ASP A 118 20.03 -0.27 0.10
C ASP A 118 20.78 0.96 -0.44
N PRO A 119 22.12 0.88 -0.62
CA PRO A 119 22.91 2.03 -1.07
C PRO A 119 22.53 2.55 -2.46
N ALA A 120 22.12 1.68 -3.37
CA ALA A 120 21.76 2.08 -4.73
C ALA A 120 20.44 2.87 -4.73
N LEU A 121 19.43 2.38 -4.00
CA LEU A 121 18.18 3.12 -3.83
C LEU A 121 18.37 4.39 -3.01
N ALA A 122 19.19 4.36 -1.95
CA ALA A 122 19.49 5.55 -1.15
C ALA A 122 20.10 6.68 -1.99
N GLN A 123 20.99 6.35 -2.94
CA GLN A 123 21.55 7.32 -3.89
C GLN A 123 20.47 7.89 -4.83
N GLN A 124 19.48 7.09 -5.25
CA GLN A 124 18.39 7.58 -6.09
C GLN A 124 17.43 8.49 -5.30
N LEU A 125 17.17 8.16 -4.04
CA LEU A 125 16.26 8.88 -3.15
C LEU A 125 16.81 10.25 -2.71
N SER A 126 18.11 10.52 -2.82
CA SER A 126 18.69 11.81 -2.42
C SER A 126 18.12 13.00 -3.21
N ASN A 127 17.53 12.75 -4.38
CA ASN A 127 16.91 13.77 -5.23
C ASN A 127 15.39 13.88 -5.04
N ALA A 128 14.81 13.07 -4.15
CA ALA A 128 13.38 13.04 -3.88
C ALA A 128 12.94 14.03 -2.79
N ASP A 129 13.88 14.67 -2.08
CA ASP A 129 13.57 15.71 -1.08
C ASP A 129 12.75 16.85 -1.70
N GLY A 130 11.71 17.27 -0.98
CA GLY A 130 10.74 18.25 -1.48
C GLY A 130 9.75 17.71 -2.52
N SER A 131 9.73 16.39 -2.79
CA SER A 131 8.61 15.78 -3.51
C SER A 131 7.32 15.94 -2.71
N HIS A 132 6.18 15.92 -3.40
CA HIS A 132 4.88 16.10 -2.80
C HIS A 132 4.01 14.87 -3.00
N ALA A 133 3.28 14.49 -1.96
CA ALA A 133 2.11 13.61 -2.08
C ALA A 133 0.88 14.38 -1.60
N GLY A 134 -0.30 13.95 -1.99
CA GLY A 134 -1.53 14.57 -1.51
C GLY A 134 -2.66 13.59 -1.52
N PHE A 135 -3.56 13.69 -0.55
CA PHE A 135 -4.70 12.81 -0.48
C PHE A 135 -5.96 13.51 0.03
N ARG A 136 -7.09 12.90 -0.31
CA ARG A 136 -8.39 13.30 0.22
C ARG A 136 -8.95 12.20 1.09
N MET A 137 -9.60 12.62 2.16
CA MET A 137 -10.22 11.74 3.13
C MET A 137 -11.70 12.10 3.25
N SER A 138 -12.57 11.10 3.31
CA SER A 138 -13.99 11.28 3.63
C SER A 138 -14.18 11.44 5.14
N ASP A 139 -15.39 11.84 5.53
CA ASP A 139 -15.75 12.07 6.93
C ASP A 139 -15.60 10.82 7.81
N ASP A 140 -15.60 9.62 7.24
CA ASP A 140 -15.40 8.36 7.96
C ASP A 140 -13.92 7.90 8.02
N GLY A 141 -12.98 8.71 7.52
CA GLY A 141 -11.55 8.38 7.54
C GLY A 141 -11.05 7.64 6.29
N THR A 142 -11.92 7.31 5.33
CA THR A 142 -11.50 6.61 4.11
C THR A 142 -10.72 7.53 3.19
N ILE A 143 -9.55 7.08 2.71
CA ILE A 143 -8.80 7.81 1.69
C ILE A 143 -9.47 7.54 0.33
N THR A 144 -9.85 8.60 -0.38
CA THR A 144 -10.63 8.52 -1.63
C THR A 144 -9.83 8.88 -2.87
N TRP A 145 -8.70 9.56 -2.67
CA TRP A 145 -7.83 9.99 -3.74
C TRP A 145 -6.41 10.18 -3.22
N LEU A 146 -5.42 9.82 -4.02
CA LEU A 146 -4.00 9.95 -3.69
C LEU A 146 -3.24 10.36 -4.95
N ARG A 147 -2.41 11.39 -4.82
CA ARG A 147 -1.43 11.82 -5.81
C ARG A 147 0.00 11.67 -5.30
N LEU A 148 0.91 11.48 -6.24
CA LEU A 148 2.34 11.70 -6.05
C LEU A 148 2.87 12.61 -7.16
N THR A 149 3.65 13.60 -6.75
CA THR A 149 4.39 14.52 -7.62
C THR A 149 5.84 14.55 -7.17
N THR A 150 6.71 13.84 -7.89
CA THR A 150 8.15 13.83 -7.61
C THR A 150 8.85 14.99 -8.29
N THR A 151 10.02 15.37 -7.79
CA THR A 151 10.87 16.34 -8.48
C THR A 151 11.31 15.80 -9.86
N PRO A 152 11.57 16.65 -10.87
CA PRO A 152 12.06 16.20 -12.17
C PRO A 152 13.41 15.47 -12.12
N ALA A 153 14.17 15.65 -11.03
CA ALA A 153 15.45 15.01 -10.77
C ALA A 153 15.32 13.64 -10.09
N THR A 154 14.10 13.24 -9.70
CA THR A 154 13.84 11.95 -9.04
C THR A 154 13.94 10.82 -10.08
N PRO A 155 14.87 9.86 -9.92
CA PRO A 155 14.97 8.72 -10.81
C PRO A 155 13.75 7.81 -10.73
N GLU A 156 13.51 7.05 -11.79
CA GLU A 156 12.36 6.13 -11.90
C GLU A 156 12.29 5.11 -10.75
N GLY A 157 13.43 4.54 -10.34
CA GLY A 157 13.48 3.58 -9.23
C GLY A 157 13.06 4.20 -7.89
N ALA A 158 13.45 5.45 -7.63
CA ALA A 158 13.01 6.19 -6.45
C ALA A 158 11.52 6.52 -6.52
N ARG A 159 11.01 6.96 -7.68
CA ARG A 159 9.57 7.20 -7.89
C ARG A 159 8.76 5.94 -7.61
N ALA A 160 9.14 4.81 -8.20
CA ALA A 160 8.45 3.53 -7.98
C ALA A 160 8.48 3.07 -6.52
N ALA A 161 9.59 3.29 -5.80
CA ALA A 161 9.67 2.98 -4.37
C ALA A 161 8.72 3.84 -3.52
N LEU A 162 8.58 5.13 -3.84
CA LEU A 162 7.64 6.03 -3.18
C LEU A 162 6.19 5.65 -3.47
N GLU A 163 5.85 5.36 -4.73
CA GLU A 163 4.49 4.93 -5.12
C GLU A 163 4.06 3.66 -4.38
N ARG A 164 4.96 2.69 -4.29
CA ARG A 164 4.74 1.46 -3.53
C ARG A 164 4.48 1.76 -2.06
N ALA A 165 5.31 2.60 -1.43
CA ALA A 165 5.17 2.95 -0.01
C ALA A 165 3.83 3.66 0.28
N PHE A 166 3.42 4.61 -0.56
CA PHE A 166 2.14 5.32 -0.36
C PHE A 166 0.92 4.45 -0.68
N THR A 167 0.99 3.60 -1.71
CA THR A 167 -0.08 2.64 -2.01
C THR A 167 -0.33 1.73 -0.81
N GLN A 168 0.73 1.26 -0.17
CA GLN A 168 0.64 0.44 1.04
C GLN A 168 0.08 1.24 2.22
N ALA A 169 0.59 2.46 2.45
CA ALA A 169 0.06 3.37 3.46
C ALA A 169 -1.47 3.49 3.37
N VAL A 170 -1.99 3.67 2.15
CA VAL A 170 -3.44 3.75 1.90
C VAL A 170 -4.15 2.42 2.13
N HIS A 171 -3.60 1.29 1.69
CA HIS A 171 -4.25 -0.02 1.91
C HIS A 171 -4.37 -0.43 3.38
N HIS A 172 -3.61 0.22 4.26
CA HIS A 172 -3.71 0.04 5.71
C HIS A 172 -4.33 1.24 6.44
N ALA A 173 -4.84 2.23 5.71
CA ALA A 173 -5.66 3.28 6.30
C ALA A 173 -6.96 2.67 6.86
N LEU A 174 -7.46 3.25 7.95
CA LEU A 174 -8.61 2.70 8.67
C LEU A 174 -9.84 3.58 8.48
N ALA A 175 -10.92 2.97 7.99
CA ALA A 175 -12.25 3.58 8.02
C ALA A 175 -12.91 3.37 9.39
N PHE A 176 -13.69 4.36 9.84
CA PHE A 176 -14.38 4.37 11.12
C PHE A 176 -15.89 4.11 10.96
N PRO A 177 -16.53 3.38 11.90
CA PRO A 177 -17.98 3.15 11.86
C PRO A 177 -18.76 4.46 12.05
N THR A 178 -20.00 4.51 11.58
CA THR A 178 -20.88 5.69 11.71
C THR A 178 -21.43 5.90 13.11
N GLU A 179 -21.57 4.80 13.82
CA GLU A 179 -22.12 4.72 15.15
C GLU A 179 -21.11 5.22 16.19
N PRO A 180 -21.57 5.87 17.27
CA PRO A 180 -20.72 6.19 18.40
C PRO A 180 -20.13 4.93 19.04
N VAL A 181 -18.85 4.98 19.39
CA VAL A 181 -18.12 3.87 20.01
C VAL A 181 -17.39 4.32 21.26
N GLY A 182 -17.21 3.39 22.21
CA GLY A 182 -16.37 3.55 23.38
C GLY A 182 -15.30 2.47 23.46
N GLU A 183 -14.49 2.48 24.51
CA GLU A 183 -13.43 1.48 24.69
C GLU A 183 -13.98 0.05 24.63
N GLY A 184 -13.24 -0.86 24.02
CA GLY A 184 -13.66 -2.24 23.74
C GLY A 184 -14.58 -2.40 22.53
N ALA A 185 -14.90 -1.32 21.81
CA ALA A 185 -15.66 -1.42 20.57
C ALA A 185 -14.90 -2.19 19.49
N VAL A 186 -15.64 -2.96 18.70
CA VAL A 186 -15.10 -3.75 17.58
C VAL A 186 -15.89 -3.42 16.32
N TRP A 187 -15.18 -3.22 15.22
CA TRP A 187 -15.76 -3.07 13.88
C TRP A 187 -14.90 -3.78 12.84
N THR A 188 -15.50 -4.14 11.71
CA THR A 188 -14.77 -4.66 10.56
C THR A 188 -14.65 -3.58 9.50
N VAL A 189 -13.52 -3.57 8.80
CA VAL A 189 -13.29 -2.76 7.60
C VAL A 189 -13.04 -3.71 6.44
N HIS A 190 -13.92 -3.64 5.44
CA HIS A 190 -13.82 -4.43 4.22
C HIS A 190 -13.25 -3.57 3.10
N GLN A 191 -12.22 -4.06 2.41
CA GLN A 191 -11.59 -3.33 1.30
C GLN A 191 -11.10 -4.32 0.23
N GLN A 192 -11.15 -3.90 -1.03
CA GLN A 192 -10.41 -4.59 -2.10
C GLN A 192 -8.96 -4.14 -2.09
N VAL A 193 -8.04 -5.09 -2.13
CA VAL A 193 -6.64 -4.79 -2.34
C VAL A 193 -6.16 -5.51 -3.59
N ALA A 194 -5.36 -4.80 -4.38
CA ALA A 194 -4.68 -5.33 -5.55
C ALA A 194 -3.20 -5.00 -5.39
N GLY A 195 -2.31 -5.92 -5.75
CA GLY A 195 -0.88 -5.71 -5.65
C GLY A 195 -0.13 -6.41 -6.76
N GLU A 196 1.08 -5.91 -7.06
CA GLU A 196 1.96 -6.47 -8.11
C GLU A 196 2.33 -7.95 -7.88
N LEU A 197 2.23 -8.41 -6.64
CA LEU A 197 2.69 -9.72 -6.17
C LEU A 197 1.58 -10.59 -5.59
N GLN A 198 0.33 -10.18 -5.82
CA GLN A 198 -0.86 -10.84 -5.29
C GLN A 198 -1.88 -11.04 -6.40
N PRO A 199 -2.86 -11.95 -6.21
CA PRO A 199 -3.99 -12.08 -7.11
C PRO A 199 -4.61 -10.71 -7.42
N SER A 200 -5.10 -10.55 -8.65
CA SER A 200 -5.56 -9.25 -9.17
C SER A 200 -6.65 -8.60 -8.31
N GLU A 201 -7.38 -9.40 -7.52
CA GLU A 201 -8.31 -8.91 -6.49
C GLU A 201 -8.26 -9.80 -5.25
N VAL A 202 -7.98 -9.19 -4.10
CA VAL A 202 -8.01 -9.83 -2.78
C VAL A 202 -9.01 -9.06 -1.91
N ASP A 203 -9.91 -9.82 -1.26
CA ASP A 203 -10.76 -9.32 -0.20
C ASP A 203 -9.94 -9.20 1.10
N GLN A 204 -9.74 -7.97 1.57
CA GLN A 204 -9.16 -7.71 2.88
C GLN A 204 -10.26 -7.39 3.90
N VAL A 205 -10.24 -8.10 5.02
CA VAL A 205 -11.07 -7.81 6.19
C VAL A 205 -10.15 -7.48 7.36
N THR A 206 -10.24 -6.24 7.83
CA THR A 206 -9.56 -5.76 9.03
C THR A 206 -10.55 -5.68 10.18
N THR A 207 -10.36 -6.49 11.21
CA THR A 207 -11.05 -6.34 12.50
C THR A 207 -10.30 -5.32 13.35
N ALA A 208 -10.95 -4.20 13.63
CA ALA A 208 -10.41 -3.13 14.45
C ALA A 208 -11.06 -3.14 15.83
N THR A 209 -10.24 -3.02 16.88
CA THR A 209 -10.69 -2.94 18.27
C THR A 209 -10.19 -1.65 18.91
N LEU A 210 -11.08 -0.79 19.39
CA LEU A 210 -10.71 0.42 20.14
C LEU A 210 -10.23 0.02 21.53
N THR A 211 -8.92 0.02 21.75
CA THR A 211 -8.32 -0.42 23.03
C THR A 211 -8.23 0.70 24.05
N SER A 212 -8.10 1.95 23.62
CA SER A 212 -8.15 3.11 24.51
C SER A 212 -8.56 4.38 23.77
N ARG A 213 -9.23 5.29 24.48
CA ARG A 213 -9.54 6.63 23.98
C ARG A 213 -9.41 7.71 25.06
N VAL A 214 -8.56 8.69 24.79
CA VAL A 214 -8.41 9.90 25.61
C VAL A 214 -8.66 11.13 24.73
N GLY A 215 -9.87 11.68 24.79
CA GLY A 215 -10.29 12.77 23.92
C GLY A 215 -10.29 12.36 22.44
N ASN A 216 -9.43 13.02 21.65
CA ASN A 216 -9.26 12.71 20.22
C ASN A 216 -8.21 11.61 19.97
N LEU A 217 -7.40 11.26 20.97
CA LEU A 217 -6.37 10.24 20.84
C LEU A 217 -7.00 8.85 21.04
N ALA A 218 -6.97 8.02 20.01
CA ALA A 218 -7.50 6.66 20.03
C ALA A 218 -6.39 5.66 19.67
N THR A 219 -6.28 4.59 20.45
CA THR A 219 -5.42 3.44 20.14
C THR A 219 -6.27 2.29 19.68
N ILE A 220 -5.91 1.70 18.54
CA ILE A 220 -6.74 0.71 17.86
C ILE A 220 -5.86 -0.49 17.52
N ALA A 221 -6.25 -1.66 18.05
CA ALA A 221 -5.65 -2.93 17.65
C ALA A 221 -6.28 -3.43 16.36
N LEU A 222 -5.47 -3.98 15.47
CA LEU A 222 -5.86 -4.45 14.15
C LEU A 222 -5.53 -5.93 14.00
N ASP A 223 -6.48 -6.68 13.47
CA ASP A 223 -6.32 -8.05 12.99
C ASP A 223 -6.78 -8.08 11.53
N ILE A 224 -5.94 -8.56 10.63
CA ILE A 224 -6.14 -8.47 9.18
C ILE A 224 -6.15 -9.87 8.60
N THR A 225 -7.14 -10.14 7.77
CA THR A 225 -7.23 -11.36 6.97
C THR A 225 -7.40 -10.99 5.51
N GLN A 226 -6.77 -11.75 4.62
CA GLN A 226 -6.88 -11.58 3.18
C GLN A 226 -7.34 -12.89 2.54
N THR A 227 -8.28 -12.79 1.60
CA THR A 227 -8.82 -13.93 0.85
C THR A 227 -8.83 -13.60 -0.65
N PRO A 228 -8.27 -14.44 -1.53
CA PRO A 228 -8.34 -14.21 -2.97
C PRO A 228 -9.79 -14.32 -3.47
N LYS A 229 -10.18 -13.43 -4.38
CA LYS A 229 -11.50 -13.52 -5.03
C LYS A 229 -11.58 -14.53 -6.16
N SER A 230 -10.42 -14.93 -6.68
CA SER A 230 -10.27 -15.85 -7.80
C SER A 230 -9.42 -17.03 -7.36
N SER A 231 -9.66 -18.20 -7.94
CA SER A 231 -8.79 -19.37 -7.78
C SER A 231 -7.53 -19.31 -8.64
N ALA A 232 -7.36 -18.25 -9.44
CA ALA A 232 -6.20 -18.03 -10.29
C ALA A 232 -5.72 -16.57 -10.22
N TRP A 233 -4.41 -16.37 -10.26
CA TRP A 233 -3.76 -15.08 -10.40
C TRP A 233 -3.44 -14.82 -11.87
N SER A 234 -4.02 -13.75 -12.43
CA SER A 234 -3.64 -13.23 -13.74
C SER A 234 -2.38 -12.39 -13.62
N LEU A 235 -1.29 -12.84 -14.24
CA LEU A 235 -0.02 -12.14 -14.21
C LEU A 235 -0.10 -10.84 -15.04
N PRO A 236 0.63 -9.78 -14.64
CA PRO A 236 0.70 -8.53 -15.40
C PRO A 236 1.19 -8.74 -16.83
N ASN A 237 0.93 -7.76 -17.70
CA ASN A 237 1.43 -7.71 -19.09
C ASN A 237 1.07 -8.94 -19.94
N ASN A 238 -0.06 -9.59 -19.65
CA ASN A 238 -0.52 -10.81 -20.31
C ASN A 238 0.50 -11.96 -20.24
N ALA A 239 1.31 -12.02 -19.18
CA ALA A 239 2.32 -13.07 -18.98
C ALA A 239 1.72 -14.46 -18.67
N GLY A 240 0.40 -14.57 -18.53
CA GLY A 240 -0.33 -15.81 -18.29
C GLY A 240 -1.10 -15.79 -16.97
N SER A 241 -1.45 -16.97 -16.47
CA SER A 241 -2.14 -17.14 -15.20
C SER A 241 -1.54 -18.29 -14.40
N LEU A 242 -1.58 -18.17 -13.08
CA LEU A 242 -1.19 -19.23 -12.16
C LEU A 242 -2.39 -19.63 -11.29
N ASP A 243 -2.65 -20.92 -11.15
CA ASP A 243 -3.69 -21.43 -10.26
C ASP A 243 -3.23 -21.29 -8.80
N ILE A 244 -4.09 -20.79 -7.93
CA ILE A 244 -3.81 -20.64 -6.50
C ILE A 244 -4.06 -21.98 -5.83
N ILE A 245 -3.00 -22.60 -5.31
CA ILE A 245 -3.06 -23.87 -4.57
C ILE A 245 -3.27 -23.61 -3.08
N ASP A 246 -2.51 -22.67 -2.54
CA ASP A 246 -2.55 -22.29 -1.12
C ASP A 246 -2.40 -20.77 -1.02
N TYR A 247 -3.19 -20.18 -0.13
CA TYR A 247 -3.14 -18.76 0.17
C TYR A 247 -3.51 -18.55 1.64
N ALA A 248 -2.51 -18.20 2.43
CA ALA A 248 -2.68 -17.85 3.83
C ALA A 248 -1.98 -16.52 4.08
N MET A 249 -2.76 -15.45 4.25
CA MET A 249 -2.26 -14.10 4.52
C MET A 249 -2.99 -13.53 5.73
N HIS A 250 -2.20 -13.21 6.76
CA HIS A 250 -2.69 -12.68 8.02
C HIS A 250 -1.83 -11.50 8.46
N GLY A 251 -2.43 -10.55 9.14
CA GLY A 251 -1.72 -9.40 9.68
C GLY A 251 -2.24 -9.00 11.04
N THR A 252 -1.39 -8.31 11.78
CA THR A 252 -1.73 -7.72 13.08
C THR A 252 -1.04 -6.37 13.21
N GLY A 253 -1.61 -5.50 14.03
CA GLY A 253 -0.99 -4.23 14.30
C GLY A 253 -1.65 -3.43 15.41
N THR A 254 -1.08 -2.27 15.66
CA THR A 254 -1.70 -1.24 16.49
C THR A 254 -1.43 0.10 15.85
N VAL A 255 -2.46 0.94 15.78
CA VAL A 255 -2.35 2.30 15.29
C VAL A 255 -2.90 3.26 16.33
N THR A 256 -2.21 4.38 16.51
CA THR A 256 -2.65 5.48 17.34
C THR A 256 -2.96 6.66 16.44
N VAL A 257 -4.19 7.17 16.55
CA VAL A 257 -4.70 8.29 15.75
C VAL A 257 -5.14 9.41 16.67
N ASP A 258 -4.86 10.65 16.28
CA ASP A 258 -5.54 11.83 16.82
C ASP A 258 -6.55 12.29 15.78
N LEU A 259 -7.84 12.31 16.11
CA LEU A 259 -8.90 12.71 15.19
C LEU A 259 -8.76 14.17 14.71
N GLY A 260 -7.96 15.00 15.35
CA GLY A 260 -7.63 16.36 14.90
C GLY A 260 -6.45 16.46 13.94
N LEU A 261 -5.75 15.35 13.67
CA LEU A 261 -4.54 15.30 12.84
C LEU A 261 -4.76 14.47 11.57
N PRO A 262 -4.07 14.80 10.46
CA PRO A 262 -4.25 14.15 9.17
C PRO A 262 -3.65 12.74 9.05
N LEU A 263 -2.64 12.42 9.86
CA LEU A 263 -1.91 11.15 9.79
C LEU A 263 -1.89 10.46 11.17
N PRO A 264 -1.70 9.13 11.23
CA PRO A 264 -1.45 8.43 12.49
C PRO A 264 -0.26 9.06 13.24
N VAL A 265 -0.37 9.19 14.55
CA VAL A 265 0.73 9.72 15.39
C VAL A 265 1.76 8.65 15.72
N ALA A 266 1.34 7.40 15.78
CA ALA A 266 2.21 6.26 15.99
C ALA A 266 1.53 4.98 15.51
N GLY A 267 2.30 3.95 15.23
CA GLY A 267 1.74 2.62 15.02
C GLY A 267 2.64 1.70 14.24
N SER A 268 2.29 0.42 14.24
CA SER A 268 2.88 -0.56 13.32
C SER A 268 1.85 -1.59 12.92
N VAL A 269 1.86 -1.93 11.63
CA VAL A 269 1.07 -3.01 11.05
C VAL A 269 2.01 -3.94 10.32
N SER A 270 1.88 -5.25 10.55
CA SER A 270 2.59 -6.27 9.79
C SER A 270 1.59 -7.24 9.20
N ILE A 271 1.72 -7.53 7.91
CA ILE A 271 0.91 -8.52 7.19
C ILE A 271 1.85 -9.46 6.45
N GLY A 272 1.55 -10.75 6.45
CA GLY A 272 2.37 -11.72 5.73
C GLY A 272 1.80 -13.11 5.75
N GLY A 273 2.50 -14.00 5.06
CA GLY A 273 2.12 -15.39 4.98
C GLY A 273 2.66 -16.08 3.74
N ARG A 274 2.06 -17.22 3.42
CA ARG A 274 2.57 -18.17 2.42
C ARG A 274 1.57 -18.34 1.31
N LEU A 275 2.09 -18.34 0.09
CA LEU A 275 1.31 -18.48 -1.13
C LEU A 275 1.95 -19.56 -1.98
N SER A 276 1.14 -20.41 -2.59
CA SER A 276 1.59 -21.43 -3.53
C SER A 276 0.74 -21.38 -4.79
N TYR A 277 1.40 -21.36 -5.94
CA TYR A 277 0.76 -21.28 -7.24
C TYR A 277 1.24 -22.40 -8.16
N LEU A 278 0.36 -22.88 -9.05
CA LEU A 278 0.65 -23.85 -10.10
C LEU A 278 0.56 -23.20 -11.47
N GLU A 279 1.58 -23.36 -12.30
CA GLU A 279 1.46 -23.03 -13.72
C GLU A 279 0.73 -24.17 -14.45
N PRO A 280 -0.45 -23.90 -15.06
CA PRO A 280 -1.33 -24.96 -15.54
C PRO A 280 -0.75 -25.83 -16.68
N ARG A 281 0.21 -25.31 -17.46
CA ARG A 281 0.72 -25.97 -18.67
C ARG A 281 1.98 -26.81 -18.45
N SER A 282 2.74 -26.52 -17.39
CA SER A 282 4.08 -27.06 -17.13
C SER A 282 4.21 -27.73 -15.77
N SER A 283 3.16 -27.70 -14.94
CA SER A 283 3.18 -28.23 -13.57
C SER A 283 4.25 -27.60 -12.67
N VAL A 284 4.77 -26.42 -13.05
CA VAL A 284 5.72 -25.66 -12.24
C VAL A 284 4.98 -25.09 -11.03
N ILE A 285 5.54 -25.30 -9.85
CA ILE A 285 5.02 -24.75 -8.60
C ILE A 285 5.86 -23.54 -8.20
N LEU A 286 5.22 -22.41 -7.96
CA LEU A 286 5.81 -21.22 -7.36
C LEU A 286 5.36 -21.14 -5.90
N ARG A 287 6.30 -21.20 -4.96
CA ARG A 287 6.05 -20.95 -3.54
C ARG A 287 6.60 -19.58 -3.19
N GLN A 288 5.83 -18.80 -2.44
CA GLN A 288 6.25 -17.48 -1.97
C GLN A 288 5.97 -17.33 -0.47
N ASN A 289 6.89 -16.67 0.21
CA ASN A 289 6.70 -16.17 1.55
C ASN A 289 6.79 -14.65 1.49
N LEU A 290 5.71 -13.97 1.86
CA LEU A 290 5.62 -12.53 1.82
C LEU A 290 5.45 -11.97 3.23
N SER A 291 6.11 -10.86 3.51
CA SER A 291 5.71 -10.00 4.62
C SER A 291 5.88 -8.54 4.26
N THR A 292 4.99 -7.71 4.78
CA THR A 292 5.02 -6.26 4.68
C THR A 292 4.85 -5.70 6.07
N ARG A 293 5.70 -4.75 6.44
CA ARG A 293 5.60 -3.99 7.67
C ARG A 293 5.51 -2.51 7.35
N MET A 294 4.60 -1.84 8.03
CA MET A 294 4.47 -0.40 8.04
C MET A 294 4.64 0.11 9.46
N GLN A 295 5.28 1.26 9.60
CA GLN A 295 5.42 1.96 10.87
C GLN A 295 5.19 3.46 10.69
N TRP A 296 4.53 4.05 11.69
CA TRP A 296 4.36 5.48 11.85
C TRP A 296 4.99 5.90 13.17
N ASP A 297 5.72 7.02 13.16
CA ASP A 297 6.31 7.64 14.34
C ASP A 297 6.22 9.17 14.20
N SER A 298 6.00 9.92 15.28
CA SER A 298 5.86 11.38 15.28
C SER A 298 7.03 12.08 15.96
#